data_AF-A0A0K0DJ33-F1
#
_entry.id   AF-A0A0K0DJ33-F1
#
_cell.length_a   1.000
_cell.length_b   1.000
_cell.length_c   1.000
_cell.angle_alpha   90.00
_cell.angle_beta   90.00
_cell.angle_gamma   90.00
#
_symmetry.space_group_name_H-M   'P 1'
#
loop_
_entity.id
_entity.type
_entity.pdbx_description
1 polymer ?
#
loop_
_entity_poly.entity_id
_entity_poly.type
_entity_poly.pdbx_seq_one_letter_code
_entity_poly.pdbx_strand_id
1 'polypeptide(L)'
;MCDSNTIRLLSGQKNLGNTCYMNSVLQTFKTIPKRKDGLRRFNQGIQNPHANEKMAIAVQSVHKMLDNPRRNSEPPVPFFMLQTLHNILPQFSSRDKHGHLEQQYANKCFSEIQRMSLNALSANKEHIGMDIRELFCGRNQVRQKCLECEDEPVQSTTEEFYQLSCFLLPEVRYIQS
;
A
#
# COMPACT_ATOMS: atom_id res chain seq x y z
N MET A 1 -37.57 12.91 -3.28
CA MET A 1 -37.46 11.97 -4.40
C MET A 1 -35.99 11.83 -4.72
N CYS A 2 -35.36 10.72 -4.34
CA CYS A 2 -33.97 10.43 -4.68
C CYS A 2 -33.99 9.63 -5.98
N ASP A 3 -33.40 10.15 -7.05
CA ASP A 3 -33.26 9.40 -8.30
C ASP A 3 -32.47 8.11 -8.05
N SER A 4 -33.15 6.99 -8.23
CA SER A 4 -32.67 5.64 -7.92
C SER A 4 -31.74 5.03 -8.98
N ASN A 5 -31.04 5.81 -9.83
CA ASN A 5 -30.16 5.24 -10.85
C ASN A 5 -28.93 6.09 -11.25
N THR A 6 -28.42 6.94 -10.35
CA THR A 6 -27.14 7.63 -10.62
C THR A 6 -25.97 6.70 -10.31
N ILE A 7 -25.42 6.04 -11.34
CA ILE A 7 -24.14 5.33 -11.23
C ILE A 7 -23.06 6.36 -10.88
N ARG A 8 -22.61 6.35 -9.62
CA ARG A 8 -21.47 7.16 -9.18
C ARG A 8 -20.19 6.50 -9.62
N LEU A 9 -19.56 7.06 -10.65
CA LEU A 9 -18.23 6.69 -11.08
C LEU A 9 -17.23 6.92 -9.95
N LEU A 10 -16.29 5.98 -9.80
CA LEU A 10 -15.19 6.10 -8.85
C LEU A 10 -14.37 7.35 -9.19
N SER A 11 -14.22 8.25 -8.23
CA SER A 11 -13.42 9.45 -8.43
C SER A 11 -11.93 9.10 -8.56
N GLY A 12 -11.28 9.68 -9.57
CA GLY A 12 -9.82 9.63 -9.74
C GLY A 12 -9.08 10.44 -8.67
N GLN A 13 -7.80 10.71 -8.89
CA GLN A 13 -6.98 11.65 -8.11
C GLN A 13 -6.28 12.61 -9.06
N LYS A 14 -6.07 13.86 -8.65
CA LYS A 14 -5.31 14.84 -9.45
C LYS A 14 -3.84 14.40 -9.50
N ASN A 15 -3.24 14.40 -10.68
CA ASN A 15 -1.81 14.22 -10.85
C ASN A 15 -1.10 15.55 -10.51
N LEU A 16 -0.04 15.47 -9.70
CA LEU A 16 0.74 16.61 -9.20
C LEU A 16 2.14 16.69 -9.84
N GLY A 17 2.26 16.18 -11.08
CA GLY A 17 3.51 16.04 -11.81
C GLY A 17 4.15 14.68 -11.49
N ASN A 18 4.16 13.77 -12.48
CA ASN A 18 4.80 12.46 -12.38
C ASN A 18 4.40 11.60 -11.16
N THR A 19 3.22 11.83 -10.59
CA THR A 19 2.71 11.16 -9.36
C THR A 19 1.63 10.12 -9.63
N CYS A 20 1.44 9.72 -10.89
CA CYS A 20 0.47 8.67 -11.25
C CYS A 20 0.76 7.34 -10.53
N TYR A 21 2.04 7.00 -10.31
CA TYR A 21 2.45 5.82 -9.55
C TYR A 21 1.88 5.80 -8.12
N MET A 22 1.87 6.94 -7.43
CA MET A 22 1.34 7.09 -6.08
C MET A 22 -0.19 6.99 -6.12
N ASN A 23 -0.82 7.66 -7.10
CA ASN A 23 -2.26 7.64 -7.27
C ASN A 23 -2.79 6.21 -7.48
N SER A 24 -2.14 5.41 -8.33
CA SER A 24 -2.51 4.01 -8.57
C SER A 24 -2.38 3.17 -7.29
N VAL A 25 -1.27 3.31 -6.55
CA VAL A 25 -1.03 2.56 -5.31
C VAL A 25 -2.11 2.85 -4.25
N LEU A 26 -2.45 4.13 -4.06
CA LEU A 26 -3.48 4.54 -3.10
C LEU A 26 -4.87 4.02 -3.48
N GLN A 27 -5.19 3.97 -4.77
CA GLN A 27 -6.45 3.39 -5.25
C GLN A 27 -6.47 1.87 -5.07
N THR A 28 -5.35 1.17 -5.32
CA THR A 28 -5.24 -0.27 -5.05
C THR A 28 -5.49 -0.59 -3.58
N PHE A 29 -4.93 0.18 -2.64
CA PHE A 29 -5.20 -0.06 -1.22
C PHE A 29 -6.64 0.21 -0.81
N LYS A 30 -7.31 1.16 -1.46
CA LYS A 30 -8.71 1.51 -1.17
C LYS A 30 -9.68 0.37 -1.47
N THR A 31 -9.35 -0.51 -2.42
CA THR A 31 -10.23 -1.64 -2.80
C THR A 31 -10.32 -2.72 -1.74
N ILE A 32 -9.42 -2.72 -0.73
CA ILE A 32 -9.30 -3.76 0.29
C ILE A 32 -10.14 -3.37 1.53
N PRO A 33 -11.35 -3.93 1.73
CA PRO A 33 -12.30 -3.40 2.72
C PRO A 33 -11.77 -3.49 4.15
N LYS A 34 -11.21 -4.65 4.53
CA LYS A 34 -10.67 -4.87 5.87
C LYS A 34 -9.52 -3.92 6.22
N ARG A 35 -8.64 -3.60 5.25
CA ARG A 35 -7.58 -2.59 5.44
C ARG A 35 -8.18 -1.20 5.64
N LYS A 36 -9.19 -0.84 4.83
CA LYS A 36 -9.92 0.43 4.96
C LYS A 36 -10.58 0.55 6.33
N ASP A 37 -11.12 -0.54 6.86
CA ASP A 37 -11.74 -0.59 8.20
C ASP A 37 -10.70 -0.39 9.30
N GLY A 38 -9.55 -1.08 9.21
CA GLY A 38 -8.43 -0.87 10.13
C GLY A 38 -7.93 0.58 10.13
N LEU A 39 -7.77 1.17 8.94
CA LEU A 39 -7.41 2.57 8.80
C LEU A 39 -8.44 3.50 9.46
N ARG A 40 -9.75 3.23 9.36
CA ARG A 40 -10.77 4.09 9.99
C ARG A 40 -10.71 4.07 11.52
N ARG A 41 -10.35 2.93 12.12
CA ARG A 41 -10.23 2.77 13.58
C ARG A 41 -8.92 3.33 14.13
N PHE A 42 -7.86 3.40 13.33
CA PHE A 42 -6.52 3.78 13.74
C PHE A 42 -6.35 5.12 14.50
N ASN A 43 -7.13 6.16 14.20
CA ASN A 43 -6.83 7.54 14.65
C ASN A 43 -7.33 7.91 16.07
N GLN A 44 -7.78 6.97 16.89
CA GLN A 44 -8.28 7.31 18.24
C GLN A 44 -7.11 7.44 19.24
N GLY A 45 -6.52 8.64 19.33
CA GLY A 45 -5.65 9.00 20.47
C GLY A 45 -4.13 9.08 20.22
N ILE A 46 -3.66 9.06 18.97
CA ILE A 46 -2.23 9.18 18.67
C ILE A 46 -1.76 10.64 18.88
N GLN A 47 -1.04 10.88 19.97
CA GLN A 47 -0.29 12.12 20.18
C GLN A 47 1.12 11.97 19.59
N ASN A 48 1.54 12.93 18.77
CA ASN A 48 2.86 12.94 18.10
C ASN A 48 3.15 11.68 17.24
N PRO A 49 2.48 11.52 16.09
CA PRO A 49 2.66 10.34 15.26
C PRO A 49 4.10 10.21 14.73
N HIS A 50 4.69 9.01 14.82
CA HIS A 50 5.96 8.71 14.15
C HIS A 50 5.74 8.47 12.65
N ALA A 51 6.78 8.03 11.95
CA ALA A 51 6.76 7.92 10.49
C ALA A 51 5.69 6.94 9.97
N ASN A 52 5.55 5.77 10.59
CA ASN A 52 4.57 4.75 10.18
C ASN A 52 3.14 5.29 10.35
N GLU A 53 2.86 5.94 11.48
CA GLU A 53 1.56 6.51 11.83
C GLU A 53 1.23 7.68 10.91
N LYS A 54 2.19 8.57 10.63
CA LYS A 54 2.02 9.66 9.65
C LYS A 54 1.65 9.12 8.27
N MET A 55 2.32 8.04 7.83
CA MET A 55 1.99 7.38 6.57
C MET A 55 0.56 6.80 6.59
N ALA A 56 0.17 6.10 7.65
CA ALA A 56 -1.18 5.56 7.80
C ALA A 56 -2.25 6.66 7.81
N ILE A 57 -2.01 7.77 8.52
CA ILE A 57 -2.89 8.96 8.54
C ILE A 57 -3.02 9.57 7.15
N ALA A 58 -1.93 9.69 6.41
CA ALA A 58 -1.94 10.24 5.05
C ALA A 58 -2.73 9.36 4.07
N VAL A 59 -2.55 8.03 4.12
CA VAL A 59 -3.36 7.08 3.34
C VAL A 59 -4.84 7.18 3.72
N GLN A 60 -5.15 7.22 5.03
CA GLN A 60 -6.53 7.37 5.53
C GLN A 60 -7.17 8.67 5.02
N SER A 61 -6.42 9.78 5.01
CA SER A 61 -6.89 11.08 4.51
C SER A 61 -7.31 11.00 3.05
N VAL A 62 -6.47 10.39 2.19
CA VAL A 62 -6.81 10.19 0.77
C VAL A 62 -8.05 9.31 0.61
N HIS A 63 -8.17 8.22 1.37
CA HIS A 63 -9.34 7.35 1.30
C HIS A 63 -10.62 8.11 1.69
N LYS A 64 -10.58 8.93 2.75
CA LYS A 64 -11.69 9.81 3.15
C LYS A 64 -12.05 10.82 2.04
N MET A 65 -11.05 11.41 1.38
CA MET A 65 -11.29 12.33 0.25
C MET A 65 -11.95 11.62 -0.95
N LEU A 66 -11.59 10.37 -1.21
CA LEU A 66 -12.13 9.55 -2.30
C LEU A 66 -13.51 8.97 -2.00
N ASP A 67 -13.87 8.80 -0.72
CA ASP A 67 -15.19 8.30 -0.31
C ASP A 67 -16.20 9.42 -0.03
N ASN A 68 -15.77 10.69 0.01
CA ASN A 68 -16.65 11.80 0.33
C ASN A 68 -17.74 11.96 -0.75
N PRO A 69 -19.03 11.72 -0.40
CA PRO A 69 -20.10 11.74 -1.37
C PRO A 69 -20.53 13.15 -1.77
N ARG A 70 -20.07 14.20 -1.09
CA ARG A 70 -20.51 15.59 -1.35
C ARG A 70 -19.61 16.34 -2.33
N ARG A 71 -18.72 15.63 -3.03
CA ARG A 71 -17.72 16.26 -3.88
C ARG A 71 -18.28 16.59 -5.25
N ASN A 72 -17.82 17.74 -5.75
CA ASN A 72 -18.00 18.16 -7.14
C ASN A 72 -17.29 17.18 -8.08
N SER A 73 -17.51 17.33 -9.39
CA SER A 73 -16.90 16.48 -10.44
C SER A 73 -15.36 16.47 -10.45
N GLU A 74 -14.69 17.35 -9.71
CA GLU A 74 -13.23 17.48 -9.72
C GLU A 74 -12.49 16.43 -8.85
N PRO A 75 -11.41 15.81 -9.38
CA PRO A 75 -10.57 14.89 -8.62
C PRO A 75 -9.90 15.54 -7.39
N PRO A 76 -9.76 14.82 -6.25
CA PRO A 76 -9.02 15.26 -5.07
C PRO A 76 -7.57 15.53 -5.39
N VAL A 77 -7.01 16.52 -4.70
CA VAL A 77 -5.58 16.83 -4.71
C VAL A 77 -4.94 16.12 -3.51
N PRO A 78 -4.15 15.04 -3.71
CA PRO A 78 -3.54 14.29 -2.61
C PRO A 78 -2.26 14.97 -2.07
N PHE A 79 -2.30 16.29 -1.85
CA PHE A 79 -1.13 17.10 -1.49
C PHE A 79 -0.51 16.67 -0.15
N PHE A 80 -1.35 16.47 0.88
CA PHE A 80 -0.88 16.02 2.20
C PHE A 80 -0.18 14.66 2.13
N MET A 81 -0.68 13.75 1.29
CA MET A 81 -0.05 12.44 1.07
C MET A 81 1.28 12.57 0.36
N LEU A 82 1.37 13.39 -0.70
CA LEU A 82 2.61 13.63 -1.42
C LEU A 82 3.69 14.25 -0.52
N GLN A 83 3.32 15.27 0.26
CA GLN A 83 4.23 15.91 1.22
C GLN A 83 4.71 14.91 2.28
N THR A 84 3.81 14.10 2.82
CA THR A 84 4.15 13.05 3.80
C THR A 84 5.10 12.03 3.19
N LEU A 85 4.84 11.59 1.95
CA LEU A 85 5.67 10.65 1.21
C LEU A 85 7.10 11.20 1.04
N HIS A 86 7.25 12.43 0.55
CA HIS A 86 8.56 13.05 0.36
C HIS A 86 9.33 13.27 1.67
N ASN A 87 8.63 13.64 2.75
CA ASN A 87 9.27 13.87 4.04
C ASN A 87 9.80 12.57 4.68
N ILE A 88 9.07 11.48 4.52
CA ILE A 88 9.41 10.19 5.15
C ILE A 88 10.33 9.36 4.26
N LEU A 89 10.12 9.43 2.94
CA LEU A 89 10.81 8.67 1.92
C LEU A 89 11.36 9.62 0.85
N PRO A 90 12.43 10.38 1.14
CA PRO A 90 12.97 11.41 0.26
C PRO A 90 13.37 10.91 -1.14
N GLN A 91 13.60 9.61 -1.31
CA GLN A 91 13.84 9.02 -2.63
C GLN A 91 12.70 9.25 -3.63
N PHE A 92 11.48 9.53 -3.17
CA PHE A 92 10.36 9.86 -4.06
C PHE A 92 10.31 11.35 -4.43
N SER A 93 11.18 12.18 -3.87
CA SER A 93 11.25 13.63 -4.11
C SER A 93 12.33 14.04 -5.11
N SER A 94 12.99 13.07 -5.76
CA SER A 94 14.01 13.31 -6.80
C SER A 94 13.46 14.18 -7.93
N ARG A 95 14.33 15.05 -8.43
CA ARG A 95 14.01 16.01 -9.49
C ARG A 95 14.97 15.87 -10.65
N ASP A 96 14.43 16.08 -11.85
CA ASP A 96 15.21 16.09 -13.07
C ASP A 96 16.09 17.35 -13.18
N LYS A 97 16.89 17.41 -14.24
CA LYS A 97 17.74 18.58 -14.58
C LYS A 97 16.97 19.91 -14.74
N HIS A 98 15.65 19.88 -14.91
CA HIS A 98 14.79 21.05 -15.03
C HIS A 98 14.06 21.38 -13.71
N GLY A 99 14.30 20.62 -12.66
CA GLY A 99 13.67 20.81 -11.35
C GLY A 99 12.26 20.22 -11.24
N HIS A 100 11.78 19.44 -12.21
CA HIS A 100 10.50 18.75 -12.12
C HIS A 100 10.63 17.44 -11.36
N LEU A 101 9.56 17.00 -10.68
CA LEU A 101 9.56 15.69 -10.02
C LEU A 101 9.74 14.56 -11.04
N GLU A 102 10.62 13.62 -10.75
CA GLU A 102 10.84 12.44 -11.59
C GLU A 102 9.75 11.38 -11.36
N GLN A 103 9.47 10.59 -12.40
CA GLN A 103 8.64 9.39 -12.22
C GLN A 103 9.36 8.36 -11.37
N GLN A 104 8.59 7.65 -10.54
CA GLN A 104 9.10 6.63 -9.63
C GLN A 104 8.41 5.30 -9.86
N TYR A 105 9.08 4.22 -9.49
CA TYR A 105 8.56 2.86 -9.62
C TYR A 105 7.37 2.64 -8.69
N ALA A 106 6.21 2.34 -9.26
CA ALA A 106 4.97 2.08 -8.51
C ALA A 106 5.12 0.93 -7.52
N ASN A 107 5.83 -0.14 -7.88
CA ASN A 107 6.08 -1.27 -6.98
C ASN A 107 6.85 -0.84 -5.72
N LYS A 108 7.89 0.00 -5.86
CA LYS A 108 8.64 0.52 -4.72
C LYS A 108 7.75 1.38 -3.80
N CYS A 109 6.92 2.24 -4.40
CA CYS A 109 5.94 3.03 -3.66
C CYS A 109 4.91 2.14 -2.92
N PHE A 110 4.42 1.10 -3.60
CA PHE A 110 3.51 0.11 -3.04
C PHE A 110 4.10 -0.59 -1.82
N SER A 111 5.29 -1.19 -1.95
CA SER A 111 5.93 -1.94 -0.87
C SER A 111 6.24 -1.05 0.35
N GLU A 112 6.73 0.17 0.14
CA GLU A 112 7.01 1.08 1.26
C GLU A 112 5.73 1.56 1.97
N ILE A 113 4.72 2.03 1.21
CA ILE A 113 3.45 2.46 1.82
C ILE A 113 2.77 1.27 2.53
N GLN A 114 2.79 0.07 1.93
CA GLN A 114 2.27 -1.14 2.55
C GLN A 114 3.00 -1.43 3.85
N ARG A 115 4.32 -1.56 3.84
CA ARG A 115 5.13 -1.85 5.03
C ARG A 115 4.85 -0.86 6.16
N MET A 116 4.93 0.43 5.89
CA MET A 116 4.77 1.47 6.91
C MET A 116 3.35 1.52 7.47
N SER A 117 2.34 1.49 6.61
CA SER A 117 0.94 1.52 7.06
C SER A 117 0.52 0.24 7.78
N LEU A 118 0.98 -0.93 7.33
CA LEU A 118 0.72 -2.19 8.02
C LEU A 118 1.40 -2.24 9.39
N ASN A 119 2.62 -1.74 9.51
CA ASN A 119 3.31 -1.66 10.80
C ASN A 119 2.56 -0.76 11.79
N ALA A 120 2.08 0.40 11.34
CA ALA A 120 1.27 1.29 12.17
C ALA A 120 -0.04 0.61 12.63
N LEU A 121 -0.76 -0.03 11.70
CA LEU A 121 -2.01 -0.73 12.01
C LEU A 121 -1.77 -1.90 12.96
N SER A 122 -0.72 -2.70 12.74
CA SER A 122 -0.41 -3.84 13.61
C SER A 122 0.01 -3.42 15.01
N ALA A 123 0.79 -2.35 15.15
CA ALA A 123 1.12 -1.77 16.47
C ALA A 123 -0.14 -1.35 17.25
N ASN A 124 -1.26 -1.13 16.56
CA ASN A 124 -2.55 -0.74 17.13
C ASN A 124 -3.62 -1.83 16.95
N LYS A 125 -3.21 -3.10 16.78
CA LYS A 125 -4.12 -4.24 16.51
C LYS A 125 -5.19 -4.44 17.57
N GLU A 126 -4.88 -4.18 18.84
CA GLU A 126 -5.84 -4.32 19.96
C GLU A 126 -7.00 -3.32 19.82
N HIS A 127 -6.68 -2.09 19.44
CA HIS A 127 -7.69 -1.05 19.19
C HIS A 127 -8.49 -1.32 17.90
N ILE A 128 -7.82 -1.84 16.87
CA ILE A 128 -8.46 -2.17 15.59
C ILE A 128 -9.34 -3.43 15.71
N GLY A 129 -8.98 -4.35 16.60
CA GLY A 129 -9.60 -5.66 16.80
C GLY A 129 -9.07 -6.76 15.86
N MET A 130 -8.00 -6.49 15.10
CA MET A 130 -7.32 -7.48 14.26
C MET A 130 -5.93 -7.01 13.83
N ASP A 131 -5.01 -7.95 13.57
CA ASP A 131 -3.76 -7.63 12.88
C ASP A 131 -3.98 -7.63 11.36
N ILE A 132 -3.98 -6.43 10.76
CA ILE A 132 -4.18 -6.23 9.32
C ILE A 132 -3.06 -6.88 8.49
N ARG A 133 -1.88 -7.14 9.07
CA ARG A 133 -0.78 -7.83 8.38
C ARG A 133 -1.15 -9.23 7.91
N GLU A 134 -1.95 -9.96 8.68
CA GLU A 134 -2.37 -11.32 8.33
C GLU A 134 -3.20 -11.38 7.04
N LEU A 135 -3.77 -10.25 6.57
CA LEU A 135 -4.46 -10.19 5.28
C LEU A 135 -3.53 -10.27 4.07
N PHE A 136 -2.25 -9.92 4.27
CA PHE A 136 -1.25 -9.85 3.23
C PHE A 136 -0.13 -10.87 3.44
N CYS A 137 -0.01 -11.43 4.64
CA CYS A 137 1.01 -12.40 5.00
C CYS A 137 0.69 -13.76 4.37
N GLY A 138 1.60 -14.24 3.52
CA GLY A 138 1.68 -15.64 3.11
C GLY A 138 2.88 -16.32 3.77
N ARG A 139 2.83 -17.65 3.89
CA ARG A 139 3.87 -18.46 4.53
C ARG A 139 4.35 -19.55 3.57
N ASN A 140 5.67 -19.63 3.37
CA ASN A 140 6.33 -20.70 2.64
C ASN A 140 6.93 -21.69 3.62
N GLN A 141 6.72 -22.98 3.38
CA GLN A 141 7.52 -24.02 4.01
C GLN A 141 8.70 -24.33 3.09
N VAL A 142 9.90 -23.96 3.53
CA VAL A 142 11.13 -24.09 2.73
C VAL A 142 11.91 -25.30 3.21
N ARG A 143 12.36 -26.12 2.27
CA ARG A 143 13.23 -27.27 2.53
C ARG A 143 14.49 -27.15 1.68
N GLN A 144 15.64 -27.17 2.34
CA GLN A 144 16.94 -27.11 1.68
C GLN A 144 17.67 -28.44 1.89
N LYS A 145 18.17 -29.03 0.79
CA LYS A 145 18.93 -30.28 0.79
C LYS A 145 20.22 -30.07 -0.01
N CYS A 146 21.33 -30.58 0.50
CA CYS A 146 22.58 -30.66 -0.24
C CYS A 146 22.48 -31.75 -1.32
N LEU A 147 22.80 -31.42 -2.58
CA LEU A 147 22.75 -32.38 -3.68
C LEU A 147 24.04 -33.23 -3.80
N GLU A 148 25.10 -32.85 -3.08
CA GLU A 148 26.42 -33.49 -3.13
C GLU A 148 26.70 -34.38 -1.90
N CYS A 149 25.90 -34.23 -0.83
CA CYS A 149 26.05 -34.97 0.42
C CYS A 149 24.67 -35.48 0.88
N GLU A 150 24.41 -36.77 0.68
CA GLU A 150 23.15 -37.42 1.07
C GLU A 150 23.00 -37.58 2.59
N ASP A 151 24.13 -37.61 3.32
CA ASP A 151 24.15 -37.72 4.78
C ASP A 151 23.85 -36.39 5.49
N GLU A 152 23.85 -35.26 4.76
CA GLU A 152 23.49 -33.97 5.33
C GLU A 152 21.97 -33.88 5.56
N PRO A 153 21.52 -33.55 6.79
CA PRO A 153 20.10 -33.50 7.10
C PRO A 153 19.41 -32.35 6.35
N VAL A 154 18.22 -32.63 5.81
CA VAL A 154 17.37 -31.62 5.16
C VAL A 154 16.95 -30.55 6.17
N GLN A 155 17.28 -29.29 5.89
CA GLN A 155 16.88 -28.16 6.71
C GLN A 155 15.48 -27.72 6.33
N SER A 156 14.60 -27.54 7.32
CA SER A 156 13.22 -27.07 7.11
C SER A 156 13.00 -25.76 7.86
N THR A 157 12.55 -24.73 7.15
CA THR A 157 12.24 -23.40 7.71
C THR A 157 10.86 -22.93 7.24
N THR A 158 10.32 -21.91 7.91
CA THR A 158 9.11 -21.21 7.48
C THR A 158 9.45 -19.75 7.23
N GLU A 159 9.07 -19.24 6.07
CA GLU A 159 9.33 -17.87 5.65
C GLU A 159 8.04 -17.12 5.38
N GLU A 160 7.93 -15.88 5.88
CA GLU A 160 6.77 -15.02 5.63
C GLU A 160 7.03 -14.06 4.46
N PHE A 161 6.01 -13.83 3.64
CA PHE A 161 6.04 -12.84 2.56
C PHE A 161 4.78 -12.00 2.54
N TYR A 162 4.87 -10.79 1.99
CA TYR A 162 3.76 -9.84 1.91
C TYR A 162 3.35 -9.49 0.47
N GLN A 163 4.07 -10.06 -0.49
CA GLN A 163 3.87 -9.93 -1.93
C GLN A 163 4.50 -11.14 -2.61
N LEU A 164 3.75 -11.81 -3.48
CA LEU A 164 4.29 -12.89 -4.31
C LEU A 164 5.03 -12.31 -5.51
N SER A 165 6.24 -12.80 -5.75
CA SER A 165 7.00 -12.51 -6.95
C SER A 165 6.56 -13.43 -8.08
N CYS A 166 6.11 -12.86 -9.18
CA CYS A 166 5.84 -13.59 -10.42
C CYS A 166 7.02 -13.38 -11.37
N PHE A 167 7.84 -14.41 -11.54
CA PHE A 167 8.97 -14.38 -12.47
C PHE A 167 8.48 -14.73 -13.88
N LEU A 168 8.65 -13.79 -14.81
CA LEU A 168 8.26 -13.97 -16.21
C LEU A 168 9.46 -14.48 -17.00
N LEU A 169 9.54 -15.80 -17.16
CA LEU A 169 10.49 -16.46 -18.05
C LEU A 169 9.83 -16.71 -19.42
N PRO A 170 10.60 -16.93 -20.50
CA PRO A 170 10.05 -17.22 -21.82
C PRO A 170 9.06 -18.40 -21.85
N GLU A 171 9.17 -19.36 -20.93
CA GLU A 171 8.23 -20.48 -20.82
C GLU A 171 6.89 -20.09 -20.17
N VAL A 172 6.83 -18.99 -19.43
CA VAL A 172 5.64 -18.54 -18.69
C VAL A 172 4.69 -17.81 -19.65
N ARG A 173 3.64 -18.50 -20.08
CA ARG A 173 2.64 -17.94 -21.00
C ARG A 173 1.46 -17.27 -20.31
N TYR A 174 1.15 -17.69 -19.08
CA TYR A 174 0.00 -17.23 -18.33
C TYR A 174 0.35 -17.12 -16.85
N ILE A 175 -0.33 -16.22 -16.13
CA ILE A 175 -0.35 -16.24 -14.68
C ILE A 175 -1.28 -17.39 -14.27
N GLN A 176 -0.73 -18.40 -13.61
CA GLN A 176 -1.51 -19.53 -13.11
C GLN A 176 -2.25 -19.09 -11.83
N SER A 177 -3.58 -19.24 -11.84
CA SER A 177 -4.48 -18.90 -10.72
C SER A 177 -4.73 -20.10 -9.82
#